data_AF-A0A8S9UAC4-F1
#
_entry.id   AF-A0A8S9UAC4-F1
#
_cell.length_a   1.000
_cell.length_b   1.000
_cell.length_c   1.000
_cell.angle_alpha   90.00
_cell.angle_beta   90.00
_cell.angle_gamma   90.00
#
_symmetry.space_group_name_H-M   'P 1'
#
loop_
_entity.id
_entity.type
_entity.pdbx_description
1 polymer ?
#
loop_
_entity_poly.entity_id
_entity_poly.type
_entity_poly.pdbx_seq_one_letter_code
_entity_poly.pdbx_strand_id
1 'polypeptide(L)'
;MVSVLDGMEAVTPDTATTMSLGSYANVVNTNAVRTYNYPGSLTTPGCDEIVDWWVVQQPMSISSADFTRLQTQLKELSVTDNGNNARPVLPLNGRTVVSLQ
;
A
#
# COMPACT_ATOMS: atom_id res chain seq x y z
N MET A 1 -5.71 -16.48 -14.64
CA MET A 1 -5.53 -15.47 -13.59
C MET A 1 -4.04 -15.25 -13.41
N VAL A 2 -3.61 -14.00 -13.30
CA VAL A 2 -2.18 -13.61 -13.23
C VAL A 2 -1.77 -13.20 -11.82
N SER A 3 -0.47 -13.16 -11.54
CA SER A 3 0.08 -12.63 -10.29
C SER A 3 -0.14 -11.11 -10.18
N VAL A 4 0.21 -10.49 -9.05
CA VAL A 4 0.01 -9.05 -8.87
C VAL A 4 0.81 -8.23 -9.90
N LEU A 5 2.10 -8.53 -10.04
CA LEU A 5 2.99 -7.77 -10.93
C LEU A 5 2.71 -8.03 -12.40
N ASP A 6 2.32 -9.25 -12.76
CA ASP A 6 1.89 -9.57 -14.12
C ASP A 6 0.55 -8.88 -14.45
N GLY A 7 -0.33 -8.76 -13.47
CA GLY A 7 -1.59 -8.03 -13.61
C GLY A 7 -1.37 -6.53 -13.84
N MET A 8 -0.41 -5.92 -13.14
CA MET A 8 -0.03 -4.52 -13.33
C MET A 8 0.49 -4.22 -14.74
N GLU A 9 1.13 -5.20 -15.40
CA GLU A 9 1.55 -5.09 -16.80
C GLU A 9 0.42 -5.29 -17.81
N ALA A 10 -0.57 -6.12 -17.46
CA ALA A 10 -1.66 -6.47 -18.36
C ALA A 10 -2.82 -5.46 -18.34
N VAL A 11 -2.96 -4.67 -17.27
CA VAL A 11 -4.06 -3.71 -17.14
C VAL A 11 -3.79 -2.46 -17.99
N THR A 12 -4.83 -1.96 -18.65
CA THR A 12 -4.80 -0.67 -19.35
C THR A 12 -5.95 0.22 -18.87
N PRO A 13 -5.97 1.53 -19.19
CA PRO A 13 -7.09 2.41 -18.84
C PRO A 13 -8.46 1.89 -19.31
N ASP A 14 -8.49 1.16 -20.43
CA ASP A 14 -9.71 0.67 -21.07
C ASP A 14 -9.99 -0.82 -20.80
N THR A 15 -9.01 -1.56 -20.26
CA THR A 15 -9.11 -3.02 -20.09
C THR A 15 -8.68 -3.47 -18.70
N ALA A 16 -9.65 -3.99 -17.95
CA ALA A 16 -9.39 -4.64 -16.67
C ALA A 16 -8.81 -6.05 -16.85
N THR A 17 -8.00 -6.50 -15.88
CA THR A 17 -7.44 -7.86 -15.85
C THR A 17 -7.88 -8.59 -14.57
N THR A 18 -8.14 -9.90 -14.67
CA THR A 18 -8.50 -10.73 -13.51
C THR A 18 -7.27 -11.34 -12.87
N MET A 19 -7.06 -11.06 -11.59
CA MET A 19 -5.90 -11.47 -10.82
C MET A 19 -6.27 -12.60 -9.85
N SER A 20 -5.32 -13.51 -9.61
CA SER A 20 -5.47 -14.53 -8.56
C SER A 20 -4.78 -14.02 -7.30
N LEU A 21 -5.55 -13.70 -6.28
CA LEU A 21 -5.01 -13.23 -5.01
C LEU A 21 -5.07 -14.34 -3.97
N GLY A 22 -4.05 -14.41 -3.12
CA GLY A 22 -4.12 -15.16 -1.87
C GLY A 22 -5.04 -14.48 -0.85
N SER A 23 -5.19 -15.09 0.32
CA SER A 23 -5.95 -14.49 1.43
C SER A 23 -5.22 -13.27 2.00
N TYR A 24 -5.77 -12.08 1.80
CA TYR A 24 -5.25 -10.85 2.42
C TYR A 24 -5.26 -10.95 3.95
N ALA A 25 -6.26 -11.62 4.53
CA ALA A 25 -6.36 -11.79 5.97
C ALA A 25 -5.21 -12.66 6.50
N ASN A 26 -4.80 -13.69 5.76
CA ASN A 26 -3.65 -14.52 6.16
C ASN A 26 -2.35 -13.71 6.13
N VAL A 27 -2.18 -12.86 5.11
CA VAL A 27 -1.04 -11.95 5.01
C VAL A 27 -0.99 -11.00 6.21
N VAL A 28 -2.11 -10.35 6.53
CA VAL A 28 -2.20 -9.45 7.69
C VAL A 28 -1.92 -10.21 8.99
N ASN A 29 -2.59 -11.34 9.22
CA ASN A 29 -2.47 -12.10 10.48
C ASN A 29 -1.07 -12.68 10.70
N THR A 30 -0.36 -13.07 9.64
CA THR A 30 1.02 -13.58 9.74
C THR A 30 1.99 -12.48 10.18
N ASN A 31 1.68 -11.22 9.86
CA ASN A 31 2.56 -10.08 10.07
C ASN A 31 2.12 -9.18 11.25
N ALA A 32 0.88 -9.31 11.72
CA ALA A 32 0.28 -8.49 12.78
C ALA A 32 0.77 -8.83 14.21
N VAL A 33 2.02 -9.32 14.37
CA VAL A 33 2.67 -9.54 15.69
C VAL A 33 2.68 -8.27 16.55
N ARG A 34 2.64 -7.10 15.89
CA ARG A 34 2.37 -5.81 16.51
C ARG A 34 1.67 -4.92 15.49
N THR A 35 0.73 -4.12 15.95
CA THR A 35 0.06 -3.10 15.14
C THR A 35 0.10 -1.74 15.82
N TYR A 36 0.05 -0.68 15.01
CA TYR A 36 -0.11 0.68 15.50
C TYR A 36 -1.45 1.24 15.04
N ASN A 37 -2.15 1.92 15.95
CA ASN A 37 -3.43 2.54 15.68
C ASN A 37 -3.37 4.05 15.93
N TYR A 38 -3.96 4.83 15.02
CA TYR A 38 -4.15 6.28 15.21
C TYR A 38 -5.25 6.83 14.27
N PRO A 39 -6.00 7.87 14.69
CA PRO A 39 -6.90 8.59 13.81
C PRO A 39 -6.11 9.46 12.82
N GLY A 40 -6.51 9.42 11.56
CA GLY A 40 -5.87 10.18 10.48
C GLY A 40 -6.84 10.48 9.35
N SER A 41 -6.28 10.63 8.16
CA SER A 41 -7.02 11.00 6.96
C SER A 41 -6.69 10.13 5.77
N LEU A 42 -7.47 10.32 4.71
CA LEU A 42 -7.10 9.90 3.37
C LEU A 42 -5.76 10.55 2.98
N THR A 43 -4.91 9.80 2.28
CA THR A 43 -3.61 10.26 1.79
C THR A 43 -3.65 10.86 0.39
N THR A 44 -4.85 10.98 -0.18
CA THR A 44 -5.15 11.55 -1.51
C THR A 44 -6.13 12.73 -1.38
N PRO A 45 -6.34 13.53 -2.43
CA PRO A 45 -7.24 14.69 -2.39
C PRO A 45 -8.64 14.36 -1.84
N GLY A 46 -9.23 15.33 -1.15
CA GLY A 46 -10.32 15.12 -0.19
C GLY A 46 -9.79 15.16 1.24
N CYS A 47 -8.68 14.44 1.50
CA CYS A 47 -7.93 14.51 2.76
C CYS A 47 -8.79 14.36 4.04
N ASP A 48 -9.95 13.73 3.95
CA ASP A 48 -10.95 13.70 5.02
C ASP A 48 -10.38 13.02 6.28
N GLU A 49 -10.49 13.68 7.43
CA GLU A 49 -10.00 13.21 8.73
C GLU A 49 -10.99 12.22 9.39
N ILE A 50 -11.32 11.16 8.66
CA ILE A 50 -12.33 10.16 9.04
C ILE A 50 -11.75 8.74 9.14
N VAL A 51 -10.43 8.59 8.95
CA VAL A 51 -9.78 7.28 8.84
C VAL A 51 -9.21 6.85 10.17
N ASP A 52 -9.50 5.63 10.59
CA ASP A 52 -8.81 4.95 11.69
C ASP A 52 -7.71 4.04 11.10
N TRP A 53 -6.45 4.46 11.22
CA TRP A 53 -5.33 3.75 10.61
C TRP A 53 -4.87 2.57 11.47
N TRP A 54 -4.67 1.42 10.84
CA TRP A 54 -4.06 0.23 11.45
C TRP A 54 -2.82 -0.17 10.66
N VAL A 55 -1.64 0.06 11.25
CA VAL A 55 -0.35 -0.19 10.61
C VAL A 55 0.28 -1.43 11.22
N VAL A 56 0.39 -2.50 10.42
CA VAL A 56 1.10 -3.73 10.80
C VAL A 56 2.60 -3.47 10.86
N GLN A 57 3.27 -3.86 11.95
CA GLN A 57 4.68 -3.59 12.15
C GLN A 57 5.59 -4.46 11.26
N GLN A 58 5.30 -5.75 11.12
CA GLN A 58 6.21 -6.66 10.42
C GLN A 58 6.05 -6.52 8.90
N PRO A 59 7.09 -6.08 8.18
CA PRO A 59 7.01 -5.95 6.73
C PRO A 59 6.92 -7.32 6.07
N MET A 60 6.34 -7.35 4.87
CA MET A 60 6.44 -8.51 3.98
C MET A 60 7.72 -8.44 3.16
N SER A 61 8.34 -9.60 2.93
CA SER A 61 9.48 -9.72 2.03
C SER A 61 9.02 -9.76 0.57
N ILE A 62 9.75 -9.08 -0.30
CA ILE A 62 9.62 -9.13 -1.75
C ILE A 62 11.00 -9.41 -2.36
N SER A 63 11.07 -10.13 -3.48
CA SER A 63 12.35 -10.34 -4.17
C SER A 63 12.86 -9.02 -4.75
N SER A 64 14.18 -8.86 -4.86
CA SER A 64 14.76 -7.64 -5.46
C SER A 64 14.33 -7.46 -6.93
N ALA A 65 14.14 -8.57 -7.66
CA ALA A 65 13.67 -8.54 -9.04
C ALA A 65 12.23 -8.00 -9.13
N ASP A 66 11.34 -8.50 -8.27
CA ASP A 66 9.95 -8.07 -8.19
C ASP A 66 9.82 -6.63 -7.72
N PHE A 67 10.62 -6.22 -6.73
CA PHE A 67 10.65 -4.83 -6.28
C PHE A 67 11.13 -3.87 -7.38
N THR A 68 12.16 -4.25 -8.13
CA THR A 68 12.64 -3.47 -9.27
C THR A 68 11.56 -3.36 -10.34
N ARG A 69 10.87 -4.47 -10.64
CA ARG A 69 9.78 -4.51 -11.61
C ARG A 69 8.64 -3.56 -11.20
N LEU A 70 8.22 -3.61 -9.94
CA LEU A 70 7.20 -2.69 -9.40
C LEU A 70 7.62 -1.22 -9.53
N GLN A 71 8.87 -0.88 -9.19
CA GLN A 71 9.38 0.48 -9.29
C GLN A 71 9.42 0.98 -10.73
N THR A 72 9.81 0.13 -11.69
CA THR A 72 9.78 0.45 -13.12
C THR A 72 8.34 0.69 -13.58
N GLN A 73 7.41 -0.21 -13.26
CA GLN A 73 5.99 -0.07 -13.64
C GLN A 73 5.37 1.22 -13.10
N LEU A 74 5.67 1.61 -11.85
CA LEU A 74 5.17 2.86 -11.29
C LEU A 74 5.64 4.08 -12.09
N LYS A 75 6.90 4.11 -12.53
CA LYS A 75 7.46 5.23 -13.30
C LYS A 75 6.81 5.43 -14.67
N GLU A 76 6.25 4.38 -15.27
CA GLU A 76 5.52 4.47 -16.54
C GLU A 76 4.16 5.19 -16.39
N LEU A 77 3.63 5.28 -15.17
CA LEU A 77 2.34 5.90 -14.90
C LEU A 77 2.50 7.40 -14.67
N SER A 78 1.92 8.21 -15.56
CA SER A 78 1.95 9.68 -15.50
C SER A 78 1.30 10.28 -14.24
N VAL A 79 0.40 9.53 -13.60
CA VAL A 79 -0.21 9.92 -12.31
C VAL A 79 0.77 9.82 -11.14
N THR A 80 1.89 9.13 -11.33
CA THR A 80 2.95 9.05 -10.32
C THR A 80 4.01 10.11 -10.60
N ASP A 81 4.58 10.69 -9.56
CA ASP A 81 5.71 11.61 -9.68
C ASP A 81 7.00 10.81 -9.92
N ASN A 82 7.14 10.25 -11.13
CA ASN A 82 8.26 9.36 -11.51
C ASN A 82 8.46 8.22 -10.50
N GLY A 83 7.37 7.51 -10.18
CA GLY A 83 7.33 6.47 -9.17
C GLY A 83 7.18 6.94 -7.73
N ASN A 84 7.24 8.25 -7.45
CA ASN A 84 7.00 8.82 -6.12
C ASN A 84 5.51 9.13 -5.91
N ASN A 85 4.70 8.10 -5.68
CA ASN A 85 3.26 8.24 -5.50
C ASN A 85 2.79 8.32 -4.02
N ALA A 86 3.72 8.46 -3.08
CA ALA A 86 3.41 8.55 -1.65
C ALA A 86 3.37 10.01 -1.20
N ARG A 87 2.30 10.38 -0.48
CA ARG A 87 2.22 11.66 0.23
C ARG A 87 3.31 11.75 1.31
N PRO A 88 3.96 12.92 1.50
CA PRO A 88 4.88 13.12 2.62
C PRO A 88 4.24 12.86 3.99
N VAL A 89 5.05 12.47 4.97
CA VAL A 89 4.59 12.30 6.35
C VAL A 89 4.09 13.64 6.92
N LEU A 90 3.06 13.57 7.75
CA LEU A 90 2.47 14.74 8.41
C LEU A 90 2.74 14.74 9.91
N PRO A 91 2.80 15.92 10.55
CA PRO A 91 3.00 16.02 11.98
C PRO A 91 1.83 15.40 12.76
N LEU A 92 2.12 14.84 13.94
CA LEU A 92 1.10 14.23 14.79
C LEU A 92 0.15 15.25 15.42
N ASN A 93 0.58 16.50 15.63
CA ASN A 93 -0.25 17.58 16.20
C ASN A 93 -1.00 17.17 17.49
N GLY A 94 -0.32 16.45 18.39
CA GLY A 94 -0.89 15.98 19.66
C GLY A 94 -1.65 14.65 19.59
N ARG A 95 -1.81 14.04 18.41
CA ARG A 95 -2.35 12.68 18.28
C ARG A 95 -1.42 11.67 18.95
N THR A 96 -2.01 10.70 19.64
CA THR A 96 -1.29 9.58 20.24
C THR A 96 -1.35 8.37 19.31
N VAL A 97 -0.21 7.71 19.11
CA VAL A 97 -0.15 6.42 18.41
C VAL A 97 -0.18 5.32 19.44
N VAL A 98 -1.19 4.45 19.36
CA VAL A 98 -1.32 3.28 20.24
C VAL A 98 -0.56 2.12 19.63
N SER A 99 0.23 1.40 20.43
CA SER A 99 0.88 0.15 20.02
C SER A 99 0.17 -1.02 20.67
N LEU A 100 -0.22 -2.00 19.86
CA LEU A 100 -0.95 -3.20 20.26
C LEU A 100 -0.10 -4.42 19.88
N GLN A 101 0.06 -5.37 20.80
CA GLN A 101 0.71 -6.66 20.56
C GLN A 101 -0.34 -7.74 20.37
#